data_AF-A0A1X7TVJ9-F1
#
_entry.id   AF-A0A1X7TVJ9-F1
#
_cell.length_a   1.000
_cell.length_b   1.000
_cell.length_c   1.000
_cell.angle_alpha   90.00
_cell.angle_beta   90.00
_cell.angle_gamma   90.00
#
_symmetry.space_group_name_H-M   'P 1'
#
loop_
_entity.id
_entity.type
_entity.pdbx_description
1 polymer ?
#
loop_
_entity_poly.entity_id
_entity_poly.type
_entity_poly.pdbx_seq_one_letter_code
_entity_poly.pdbx_strand_id
1 'polypeptide(L)'
;MLQRDGVFEESIFDDLGLPFVKSLFTPRDFLLLLQYLFVVSPIKGSDSTVQRFFMPIVLPPERMSEEQKKAFTAKCDPLVITFNSKLVLQGLFPTLIVSLLSRKEKPYFFIDSRSKNFPQQLRYAVSLYSEDLFGSIFLCDNLKSIEIIFTGLTRDCYTLRQ
;
A
#
# COMPACT_ATOMS: atom_id res chain seq x y z
N MET A 1 -19.09 2.88 4.21
CA MET A 1 -18.14 3.22 5.32
C MET A 1 -16.76 2.64 5.00
N LEU A 2 -15.70 3.46 4.99
CA LEU A 2 -14.32 2.99 4.74
C LEU A 2 -13.97 1.91 5.77
N GLN A 3 -13.60 0.72 5.29
CA GLN A 3 -13.16 -0.34 6.18
C GLN A 3 -11.83 0.07 6.82
N ARG A 4 -11.59 -0.35 8.08
CA ARG A 4 -10.39 0.03 8.85
C ARG A 4 -9.07 -0.46 8.23
N ASP A 5 -9.16 -1.30 7.20
CA ASP A 5 -8.05 -1.83 6.42
C ASP A 5 -7.73 -0.98 5.17
N GLY A 6 -8.39 0.17 4.99
CA GLY A 6 -8.15 1.08 3.87
C GLY A 6 -8.72 0.60 2.54
N VAL A 7 -9.57 -0.43 2.55
CA VAL A 7 -10.22 -0.97 1.35
C VAL A 7 -11.63 -0.39 1.20
N PHE A 8 -12.00 -0.03 -0.03
CA PHE A 8 -13.34 0.45 -0.36
C PHE A 8 -13.75 0.14 -1.81
N GLU A 9 -15.04 0.31 -2.09
CA GLU A 9 -15.67 0.16 -3.40
C GLU A 9 -16.20 1.52 -3.87
N GLU A 10 -16.37 1.69 -5.19
CA GLU A 10 -16.83 2.96 -5.79
C GLU A 10 -18.19 3.43 -5.23
N SER A 11 -19.05 2.48 -4.82
CA SER A 11 -20.35 2.74 -4.19
C SER A 11 -20.26 3.58 -2.91
N ILE A 12 -19.09 3.68 -2.26
CA ILE A 12 -18.93 4.54 -1.09
C ILE A 12 -19.18 6.02 -1.41
N PHE A 13 -19.01 6.44 -2.66
CA PHE A 13 -19.25 7.82 -3.05
C PHE A 13 -20.73 8.21 -2.98
N ASP A 14 -21.64 7.22 -3.13
CA ASP A 14 -23.07 7.43 -2.94
C ASP A 14 -23.39 7.73 -1.47
N ASP A 15 -22.71 7.05 -0.53
CA ASP A 15 -22.86 7.27 0.91
C ASP A 15 -22.30 8.62 1.38
N LEU A 16 -21.28 9.16 0.70
CA LEU A 16 -20.58 10.38 1.10
C LEU A 16 -21.33 11.67 0.74
N GLY A 17 -22.41 11.57 -0.05
CA GLY A 17 -23.24 12.73 -0.41
C GLY A 17 -22.49 13.82 -1.17
N LEU A 18 -21.41 13.45 -1.88
CA LEU A 18 -20.59 14.41 -2.62
C LEU A 18 -21.38 14.98 -3.81
N PRO A 19 -21.30 16.30 -4.08
CA PRO A 19 -22.11 16.96 -5.10
C PRO A 19 -21.55 16.74 -6.51
N PHE A 20 -21.61 15.49 -7.01
CA PHE A 20 -21.19 15.16 -8.36
C PHE A 20 -22.19 15.67 -9.41
N VAL A 21 -21.69 16.42 -10.38
CA VAL A 21 -22.48 16.86 -11.54
C VAL A 21 -22.35 15.80 -12.62
N LYS A 22 -23.35 14.91 -12.76
CA LYS A 22 -23.27 13.73 -13.64
C LYS A 22 -22.87 14.02 -15.09
N SER A 23 -23.15 15.22 -15.60
CA SER A 23 -22.80 15.64 -16.97
C SER A 23 -21.36 16.17 -17.11
N LEU A 24 -20.65 16.45 -16.02
CA LEU A 24 -19.33 17.07 -16.02
C LEU A 24 -18.27 16.27 -15.25
N PHE A 25 -18.64 15.69 -14.11
CA PHE A 25 -17.73 14.99 -13.22
C PHE A 25 -18.48 13.93 -12.42
N THR A 26 -18.25 12.68 -12.79
CA THR A 26 -18.87 11.50 -12.18
C THR A 26 -18.03 10.97 -11.00
N PRO A 27 -18.61 10.13 -10.12
CA PRO A 27 -17.82 9.41 -9.12
C PRO A 27 -16.64 8.65 -9.72
N ARG A 28 -16.82 8.10 -10.94
CA ARG A 28 -15.78 7.42 -11.68
C ARG A 28 -14.62 8.34 -12.06
N ASP A 29 -14.91 9.55 -12.52
CA ASP A 29 -13.90 10.56 -12.88
C ASP A 29 -13.08 10.95 -11.64
N PHE A 30 -13.75 11.11 -10.49
CA PHE A 30 -13.07 11.36 -9.22
C PHE A 30 -12.14 10.21 -8.84
N LEU A 31 -12.59 8.97 -8.97
CA LEU A 31 -11.79 7.81 -8.69
C LEU A 31 -10.59 7.66 -9.64
N LEU A 32 -10.76 8.00 -10.91
CA LEU A 32 -9.67 8.04 -11.89
C LEU A 32 -8.66 9.14 -11.53
N LEU A 33 -9.14 10.32 -11.10
CA LEU A 33 -8.27 11.39 -10.61
C LEU A 33 -7.46 10.94 -9.39
N LEU A 34 -8.09 10.28 -8.42
CA LEU A 34 -7.40 9.76 -7.23
C LEU A 34 -6.33 8.71 -7.59
N GLN A 35 -6.59 7.87 -8.60
CA GLN A 35 -5.58 6.93 -9.12
C GLN A 35 -4.43 7.67 -9.81
N TYR A 36 -4.74 8.66 -10.64
CA TYR A 36 -3.74 9.48 -11.34
C TYR A 36 -2.82 10.23 -10.36
N LEU A 37 -3.37 10.68 -9.24
CA LEU A 37 -2.64 11.35 -8.16
C LEU A 37 -1.95 10.37 -7.18
N PHE A 38 -1.97 9.07 -7.45
CA PHE A 38 -1.42 8.03 -6.58
C PHE A 38 -1.95 8.07 -5.14
N VAL A 39 -3.22 8.46 -4.97
CA VAL A 39 -3.91 8.44 -3.68
C VAL A 39 -4.51 7.06 -3.41
N VAL A 40 -4.96 6.38 -4.46
CA VAL A 40 -5.57 5.05 -4.38
C VAL A 40 -5.05 4.13 -5.46
N SER A 41 -4.97 2.84 -5.17
CA SER A 41 -4.67 1.79 -6.15
C SER A 41 -5.87 0.87 -6.34
N PRO A 42 -6.21 0.44 -7.56
CA PRO A 42 -7.07 -0.72 -7.72
C PRO A 42 -6.40 -1.95 -7.09
N ILE A 43 -7.19 -2.82 -6.47
CA ILE A 43 -6.73 -4.11 -5.94
C ILE A 43 -7.62 -5.22 -6.45
N LYS A 44 -7.06 -6.42 -6.65
CA LYS A 44 -7.85 -7.60 -7.07
C LYS A 44 -8.65 -8.13 -5.88
N GLY A 45 -9.98 -8.08 -5.98
CA GLY A 45 -10.89 -8.75 -5.04
C GLY A 45 -10.88 -10.27 -5.24
N SER A 46 -11.46 -11.00 -4.27
CA SER A 46 -11.80 -12.43 -4.43
C SER A 46 -12.90 -12.67 -5.45
N ASP A 47 -13.78 -11.68 -5.60
CA ASP A 47 -14.86 -11.67 -6.57
C ASP A 47 -14.47 -10.73 -7.71
N SER A 48 -14.29 -11.29 -8.91
CA SER A 48 -13.91 -10.54 -10.11
C SER A 48 -14.99 -9.56 -10.58
N THR A 49 -16.20 -9.63 -10.01
CA THR A 49 -17.33 -8.78 -10.42
C THR A 49 -17.30 -7.39 -9.79
N VAL A 50 -16.59 -7.21 -8.67
CA VAL A 50 -16.56 -5.92 -7.94
C VAL A 50 -15.13 -5.40 -7.83
N GLN A 51 -14.87 -4.24 -8.44
CA GLN A 51 -13.59 -3.57 -8.34
C GLN A 51 -13.43 -2.90 -6.97
N ARG A 52 -12.35 -3.25 -6.27
CA ARG A 52 -11.96 -2.65 -5.00
C ARG A 52 -10.75 -1.75 -5.14
N PHE A 53 -10.63 -0.80 -4.22
CA PHE A 53 -9.58 0.18 -4.17
C PHE A 53 -8.95 0.20 -2.79
N PHE A 54 -7.65 0.48 -2.75
CA PHE A 54 -6.88 0.63 -1.53
C PHE A 54 -6.39 2.06 -1.38
N MET A 55 -6.60 2.65 -0.20
CA MET A 55 -6.18 4.00 0.14
C MET A 55 -5.31 3.96 1.42
N PRO A 56 -3.97 4.03 1.31
CA PRO A 56 -3.11 3.84 2.48
C PRO A 56 -3.24 4.94 3.54
N ILE A 57 -3.63 6.17 3.15
CA ILE A 57 -3.67 7.31 4.10
C ILE A 57 -4.77 7.17 5.17
N VAL A 58 -5.81 6.39 4.91
CA VAL A 58 -6.89 6.13 5.88
C VAL A 58 -6.56 5.00 6.85
N LEU A 59 -5.42 4.34 6.68
CA LEU A 59 -4.99 3.29 7.59
C LEU A 59 -4.77 3.83 9.01
N PRO A 60 -4.86 2.94 10.01
CA PRO A 60 -4.58 3.27 11.40
C PRO A 60 -3.17 3.88 11.57
N PRO A 61 -3.02 5.00 12.31
CA PRO A 61 -1.77 5.76 12.41
C PRO A 61 -0.76 5.18 13.43
N GLU A 62 -1.01 4.00 13.97
CA GLU A 62 -0.10 3.35 14.90
C GLU A 62 1.23 3.07 14.21
N ARG A 63 2.31 3.20 14.98
CA ARG A 63 3.65 2.80 14.55
C ARG A 63 3.96 1.43 15.12
N MET A 64 4.73 0.65 14.38
CA MET A 64 5.24 -0.62 14.91
C MET A 64 6.25 -0.39 16.02
N SER A 65 6.23 -1.28 17.00
CA SER A 65 7.26 -1.34 18.04
C SER A 65 8.58 -1.88 17.46
N GLU A 66 9.68 -1.60 18.14
CA GLU A 66 11.01 -2.08 17.74
C GLU A 66 11.10 -3.61 17.81
N GLU A 67 10.39 -4.26 18.74
CA GLU A 67 10.29 -5.72 18.84
C GLU A 67 9.60 -6.31 17.61
N GLN A 68 8.52 -5.67 17.15
CA GLN A 68 7.82 -6.11 15.95
C GLN A 68 8.71 -5.95 14.72
N LYS A 69 9.46 -4.84 14.60
CA LYS A 69 10.40 -4.62 13.49
C LYS A 69 11.54 -5.65 13.47
N LYS A 70 12.12 -5.97 14.64
CA LYS A 70 13.20 -6.97 14.76
C LYS A 70 12.81 -8.33 14.19
N ALA A 71 11.54 -8.71 14.25
CA ALA A 71 11.06 -9.96 13.65
C ALA A 71 11.24 -9.99 12.12
N PHE A 72 11.17 -8.84 11.45
CA PHE A 72 11.34 -8.73 10.00
C PHE A 72 12.82 -8.63 9.59
N THR A 73 13.65 -7.91 10.36
CA THR A 73 15.07 -7.70 10.04
C THR A 73 15.97 -8.86 10.45
N ALA A 74 15.45 -9.89 11.14
CA ALA A 74 16.25 -11.04 11.59
C ALA A 74 16.85 -11.87 10.44
N LYS A 75 16.28 -11.80 9.23
CA LYS A 75 16.67 -12.64 8.09
C LYS A 75 17.47 -11.91 7.01
N CYS A 76 17.20 -10.63 6.81
CA CYS A 76 17.77 -9.83 5.74
C CYS A 76 17.86 -8.37 6.19
N ASP A 77 18.96 -7.72 5.84
CA ASP A 77 19.12 -6.29 6.10
C ASP A 77 18.12 -5.47 5.27
N PRO A 78 17.51 -4.43 5.85
CA PRO A 78 16.61 -3.55 5.10
C PRO A 78 17.38 -2.76 4.05
N LEU A 79 16.75 -2.53 2.90
CA LEU A 79 17.09 -1.40 2.06
C LEU A 79 16.56 -0.13 2.74
N VAL A 80 17.46 0.82 3.03
CA VAL A 80 17.11 2.05 3.74
C VAL A 80 17.20 3.24 2.81
N ILE A 81 16.08 3.94 2.61
CA ILE A 81 16.03 5.23 1.93
C ILE A 81 16.04 6.30 3.00
N THR A 82 17.06 7.16 3.03
CA THR A 82 17.17 8.25 4.00
C THR A 82 16.88 9.60 3.37
N PHE A 83 16.35 10.52 4.16
CA PHE A 83 16.05 11.89 3.71
C PHE A 83 16.70 12.91 4.64
N ASN A 84 16.91 14.12 4.13
CA ASN A 84 17.34 15.23 4.96
C ASN A 84 16.28 15.50 6.04
N SER A 85 16.68 15.49 7.31
CA SER A 85 15.75 15.62 8.45
C SER A 85 15.01 16.96 8.54
N LYS A 86 15.34 17.92 7.67
CA LYS A 86 14.60 19.19 7.53
C LYS A 86 13.38 19.09 6.60
N LEU A 87 13.23 17.98 5.89
CA LEU A 87 12.11 17.76 4.96
C LEU A 87 11.10 16.81 5.58
N VAL A 88 9.83 17.24 5.64
CA VAL A 88 8.70 16.37 5.96
C VAL A 88 8.00 16.04 4.65
N LEU A 89 8.26 14.85 4.12
CA LEU A 89 7.72 14.40 2.85
C LEU A 89 6.33 13.79 3.04
N GLN A 90 5.38 14.63 3.46
CA GLN A 90 3.99 14.21 3.63
C GLN A 90 3.46 13.66 2.30
N GLY A 91 2.93 12.43 2.34
CA GLY A 91 2.42 11.75 1.15
C GLY A 91 3.45 10.86 0.43
N LEU A 92 4.76 11.01 0.65
CA LEU A 92 5.75 10.19 -0.05
C LEU A 92 5.54 8.69 0.21
N PHE A 93 5.38 8.31 1.47
CA PHE A 93 5.16 6.90 1.82
C PHE A 93 3.88 6.31 1.22
N PRO A 94 2.67 6.90 1.41
CA PRO A 94 1.47 6.35 0.78
C PRO A 94 1.54 6.38 -0.76
N THR A 95 2.15 7.40 -1.37
CA THR A 95 2.37 7.45 -2.83
C THR A 95 3.31 6.32 -3.28
N LEU A 96 4.37 6.01 -2.54
CA LEU A 96 5.25 4.86 -2.82
C LEU A 96 4.46 3.55 -2.82
N ILE A 97 3.61 3.34 -1.80
CA ILE A 97 2.75 2.15 -1.72
C ILE A 97 1.83 2.05 -2.93
N VAL A 98 1.09 3.12 -3.24
CA VAL A 98 0.16 3.13 -4.38
C VAL A 98 0.90 2.95 -5.71
N SER A 99 2.08 3.55 -5.87
CA SER A 99 2.91 3.38 -7.06
C SER A 99 3.39 1.94 -7.24
N LEU A 100 3.75 1.24 -6.16
CA LEU A 100 4.16 -0.16 -6.22
C LEU A 100 2.98 -1.07 -6.59
N LEU A 101 1.80 -0.82 -6.03
CA LEU A 101 0.58 -1.56 -6.36
C LEU A 101 0.09 -1.29 -7.80
N SER A 102 0.35 -0.10 -8.33
CA SER A 102 -0.08 0.32 -9.67
C SER A 102 0.94 -0.01 -10.77
N ARG A 103 1.98 -0.80 -10.48
CA ARG A 103 3.00 -1.19 -11.47
C ARG A 103 2.36 -1.88 -12.67
N LYS A 104 2.83 -1.50 -13.86
CA LYS A 104 2.48 -2.14 -15.15
C LYS A 104 3.48 -3.22 -15.58
N GLU A 105 4.56 -3.35 -14.84
CA GLU A 105 5.67 -4.26 -15.10
C GLU A 105 5.95 -5.11 -13.87
N LYS A 106 6.48 -6.31 -14.10
CA LYS A 106 6.87 -7.23 -13.03
C LYS A 106 7.95 -6.60 -12.12
N PRO A 107 8.07 -7.07 -10.86
CA PRO A 107 7.09 -7.90 -10.15
C PRO A 107 5.78 -7.14 -9.90
N TYR A 108 4.65 -7.83 -10.03
CA TYR A 108 3.34 -7.27 -9.69
C TYR A 108 3.08 -7.43 -8.20
N PHE A 109 2.73 -6.33 -7.54
CA PHE A 109 2.41 -6.34 -6.11
C PHE A 109 0.91 -6.37 -5.85
N PHE A 110 0.54 -7.01 -4.75
CA PHE A 110 -0.82 -7.01 -4.23
C PHE A 110 -0.83 -6.97 -2.70
N ILE A 111 -1.99 -6.65 -2.15
CA ILE A 111 -2.25 -6.72 -0.71
C ILE A 111 -3.07 -7.98 -0.45
N ASP A 112 -2.59 -8.84 0.46
CA ASP A 112 -3.35 -10.00 0.90
C ASP A 112 -4.37 -9.62 1.99
N SER A 113 -5.43 -8.91 1.62
CA SER A 113 -6.51 -8.56 2.54
C SER A 113 -7.38 -9.77 2.96
N ARG A 114 -7.00 -11.00 2.61
CA ARG A 114 -7.79 -12.23 2.80
C ARG A 114 -7.23 -13.16 3.88
N SER A 115 -5.95 -13.07 4.18
CA SER A 115 -5.31 -13.95 5.17
C SER A 115 -5.59 -13.50 6.60
N LYS A 116 -6.02 -14.44 7.47
CA LYS A 116 -6.13 -14.19 8.92
C LYS A 116 -4.77 -13.98 9.60
N ASN A 117 -3.69 -14.39 8.93
CA ASN A 117 -2.30 -14.20 9.39
C ASN A 117 -1.68 -12.92 8.84
N PHE A 118 -2.48 -12.08 8.19
CA PHE A 118 -2.03 -10.84 7.60
C PHE A 118 -1.63 -9.85 8.69
N PRO A 119 -0.41 -9.28 8.65
CA PRO A 119 -0.08 -8.18 9.53
C PRO A 119 -1.05 -7.04 9.25
N GLN A 120 -1.65 -6.49 10.31
CA GLN A 120 -2.51 -5.31 10.20
C GLN A 120 -1.75 -4.23 9.42
N GLN A 121 -2.33 -3.78 8.32
CA GLN A 121 -1.74 -2.69 7.53
C GLN A 121 -1.90 -1.41 8.35
N LEU A 122 -0.79 -0.72 8.55
CA LEU A 122 -0.74 0.55 9.25
C LEU A 122 -0.32 1.63 8.29
N ARG A 123 -0.68 2.87 8.59
CA ARG A 123 -0.35 4.03 7.77
C ARG A 123 1.15 4.18 7.51
N TYR A 124 1.96 3.72 8.45
CA TYR A 124 3.43 3.80 8.43
C TYR A 124 4.10 2.43 8.29
N ALA A 125 3.34 1.36 8.07
CA ALA A 125 3.87 0.00 7.95
C ALA A 125 2.97 -0.84 7.06
N VAL A 126 3.45 -1.18 5.86
CA VAL A 126 2.66 -1.86 4.83
C VAL A 126 3.40 -3.09 4.31
N SER A 127 2.70 -4.22 4.23
CA SER A 127 3.20 -5.44 3.57
C SER A 127 2.59 -5.59 2.18
N LEU A 128 3.45 -5.71 1.17
CA LEU A 128 3.11 -5.99 -0.23
C LEU A 128 3.59 -7.39 -0.62
N TYR A 129 2.74 -8.16 -1.28
CA TYR A 129 3.02 -9.52 -1.72
C TYR A 129 3.16 -9.55 -3.23
N SER A 130 3.83 -10.57 -3.76
CA SER A 130 3.88 -10.83 -5.21
C SER A 130 3.86 -12.33 -5.44
N GLU A 131 3.13 -12.80 -6.46
CA GLU A 131 3.08 -14.22 -6.81
C GLU A 131 4.45 -14.73 -7.29
N ASP A 132 5.26 -13.83 -7.86
CA ASP A 132 6.61 -14.12 -8.33
C ASP A 132 7.63 -14.18 -7.15
N LEU A 133 7.22 -13.82 -5.93
CA LEU A 133 8.08 -13.80 -4.73
C LEU A 133 7.67 -14.88 -3.75
N PHE A 134 8.61 -15.72 -3.32
CA PHE A 134 8.45 -16.61 -2.16
C PHE A 134 8.60 -15.82 -0.84
N GLY A 135 7.82 -14.75 -0.70
CA GLY A 135 7.88 -13.80 0.40
C GLY A 135 7.03 -12.54 0.15
N SER A 136 7.23 -11.54 0.99
CA SER A 136 6.63 -10.21 0.87
C SER A 136 7.70 -9.14 0.96
N ILE A 137 7.38 -7.94 0.48
CA ILE A 137 8.11 -6.73 0.83
C ILE A 137 7.35 -6.04 1.94
N PHE A 138 8.01 -5.86 3.06
CA PHE A 138 7.53 -5.05 4.17
C PHE A 138 8.15 -3.66 4.09
N LEU A 139 7.33 -2.62 4.05
CA LEU A 139 7.73 -1.22 3.98
C LEU A 139 7.38 -0.52 5.29
N CYS A 140 8.33 0.18 5.89
CA CYS A 140 8.13 0.91 7.14
C CYS A 140 8.60 2.37 7.02
N ASP A 141 7.72 3.30 7.34
CA ASP A 141 8.01 4.74 7.40
C ASP A 141 8.48 5.14 8.79
N ASN A 142 9.75 5.51 8.88
CA ASN A 142 10.38 6.06 10.07
C ASN A 142 10.52 7.58 9.93
N LEU A 143 10.83 8.27 11.03
CA LEU A 143 10.92 9.74 11.04
C LEU A 143 11.90 10.34 10.01
N LYS A 144 12.94 9.58 9.62
CA LYS A 144 14.03 10.06 8.75
C LYS A 144 14.36 9.08 7.61
N SER A 145 13.61 7.99 7.50
CA SER A 145 13.90 6.94 6.55
C SER A 145 12.66 6.13 6.21
N ILE A 146 12.67 5.54 5.02
CA ILE A 146 11.78 4.43 4.68
C ILE A 146 12.66 3.18 4.65
N GLU A 147 12.27 2.17 5.41
CA GLU A 147 12.91 0.85 5.40
C GLU A 147 12.09 -0.11 4.55
N ILE A 148 12.77 -0.86 3.70
CA ILE A 148 12.17 -1.84 2.80
C ILE A 148 12.83 -3.18 3.08
N ILE A 149 12.05 -4.14 3.57
CA ILE A 149 12.52 -5.44 4.04
C ILE A 149 11.90 -6.54 3.19
N PHE A 150 12.74 -7.36 2.56
CA PHE A 150 12.28 -8.58 1.91
C PHE A 150 12.17 -9.71 2.94
N THR A 151 10.99 -10.29 3.07
CA THR A 151 10.70 -11.32 4.10
C THR A 151 10.96 -12.75 3.61
N GLY A 152 11.23 -12.92 2.31
CA GLY A 152 11.63 -14.18 1.69
C GLY A 152 13.10 -14.54 1.97
N LEU A 153 13.61 -15.55 1.26
CA LEU A 153 15.01 -15.94 1.37
C LEU A 153 15.91 -14.95 0.62
N THR A 154 17.03 -14.55 1.21
CA THR A 154 17.96 -13.57 0.62
C THR A 154 18.42 -13.94 -0.80
N ARG A 155 18.54 -15.25 -1.10
CA ARG A 155 18.90 -15.75 -2.43
C ARG A 155 17.87 -15.42 -3.51
N ASP A 156 16.63 -15.10 -3.14
CA ASP A 156 15.51 -14.80 -4.05
C ASP A 156 15.28 -13.28 -4.20
N CYS A 157 16.10 -12.43 -3.53
CA CYS A 157 16.00 -10.97 -3.64
C CYS A 157 16.22 -10.45 -5.07
N TYR A 158 16.93 -11.18 -5.94
CA TYR A 158 17.20 -10.73 -7.31
C TYR A 158 15.92 -10.64 -8.15
N THR A 159 14.86 -11.36 -7.79
CA THR A 159 13.56 -11.32 -8.46
C THR A 159 12.88 -9.95 -8.33
N LEU A 160 13.31 -9.12 -7.37
CA LEU A 160 12.86 -7.72 -7.23
C LEU A 160 13.47 -6.77 -8.27
N ARG A 161 14.50 -7.20 -9.00
CA ARG A 161 15.21 -6.38 -10.00
C ARG A 161 14.70 -6.56 -11.43
N GLN A 162 13.88 -7.59 -11.66
CA GLN A 162 13.29 -7.90 -12.97
C GLN A 162 11.99 -7.14 -13.18
#